data_AF-A0A935MF26-F1
#
_entry.id   AF-A0A935MF26-F1
#
_cell.length_a   1.000
_cell.length_b   1.000
_cell.length_c   1.000
_cell.angle_alpha   90.00
_cell.angle_beta   90.00
_cell.angle_gamma   90.00
#
_symmetry.space_group_name_H-M   'P 1'
#
loop_
_entity.id
_entity.type
_entity.pdbx_description
1 polymer ?
#
loop_
_entity_poly.entity_id
_entity_poly.type
_entity_poly.pdbx_seq_one_letter_code
_entity_poly.pdbx_strand_id
1 'polypeptide(L)'
;MGRCAKRYNQCRKTTWVNKRPTEGSGAFISPGEYKPPISFTVRKESSHAKKVAVSAKMATELLEDIDGFASWVETEIRYQLDLETNDKLMNSVGDTENPTGLQQLSTAYDPLTGVATDNPNVWDAMIADYRDAQT
;
A
#
# COMPACT_ATOMS: atom_id res chain seq x y z
N MET A 1 19.99 -13.92 16.51
CA MET A 1 18.70 -13.38 16.04
C MET A 1 18.64 -13.57 14.52
N GLY A 2 17.85 -14.53 14.07
CA GLY A 2 17.88 -15.05 12.70
C GLY A 2 17.48 -14.01 11.66
N ARG A 3 18.33 -13.82 10.65
CA ARG A 3 18.09 -12.96 9.50
C ARG A 3 17.14 -13.65 8.53
N CYS A 4 15.90 -13.19 8.47
CA CYS A 4 14.98 -13.53 7.39
C CYS A 4 15.21 -12.56 6.24
N ALA A 5 16.17 -12.88 5.39
CA ALA A 5 16.50 -12.08 4.21
C ALA A 5 16.55 -12.99 2.99
N LYS A 6 15.50 -12.95 2.16
CA LYS A 6 15.52 -12.75 0.70
C LYS A 6 14.23 -13.26 0.07
N ARG A 7 13.50 -12.33 -0.56
CA ARG A 7 12.52 -12.50 -1.65
C ARG A 7 11.27 -13.36 -1.43
N TYR A 8 11.23 -14.24 -0.43
CA TYR A 8 10.01 -14.89 0.03
C TYR A 8 9.70 -14.43 1.45
N ASN A 9 8.53 -13.85 1.63
CA ASN A 9 7.92 -13.38 2.86
C ASN A 9 7.58 -14.52 3.86
N GLN A 10 8.52 -15.43 4.10
CA GLN A 10 8.40 -16.52 5.08
C GLN A 10 8.42 -16.05 6.54
N CYS A 11 8.39 -14.74 6.77
CA CYS A 11 8.38 -14.14 8.09
C CYS A 11 7.07 -13.44 8.36
N ARG A 12 6.44 -13.79 9.51
CA ARG A 12 5.18 -13.24 10.02
C ARG A 12 5.19 -11.70 10.11
N LYS A 13 6.37 -11.08 10.15
CA LYS A 13 6.60 -9.65 10.24
C LYS A 13 7.71 -9.22 9.30
N THR A 14 7.47 -8.15 8.54
CA THR A 14 8.48 -7.47 7.72
C THR A 14 8.69 -6.06 8.28
N THR A 15 9.95 -5.69 8.55
CA THR A 15 10.30 -4.36 9.04
C THR A 15 11.15 -3.66 7.99
N TRP A 16 10.77 -2.44 7.60
CA TRP A 16 11.55 -1.58 6.72
C TRP A 16 11.81 -0.24 7.39
N VAL A 17 12.63 0.57 6.72
CA VAL A 17 13.12 1.84 7.24
C VAL A 17 12.83 2.91 6.21
N ASN A 18 12.02 3.90 6.59
CA ASN A 18 11.66 5.03 5.73
C ASN A 18 12.47 6.28 6.13
N LYS A 19 13.04 6.93 5.10
CA LYS A 19 13.67 8.24 5.23
C LYS A 19 12.58 9.31 5.06
N ARG A 20 12.43 10.18 6.06
CA ARG A 20 11.55 11.36 5.99
C ARG A 20 12.35 12.58 5.47
N PRO A 21 11.70 13.67 5.03
CA PRO A 21 12.37 14.82 4.45
C PRO A 21 13.56 15.28 5.29
N THR A 22 14.63 15.63 4.59
CA THR A 22 15.90 16.07 5.18
C THR A 22 15.82 17.57 5.36
N GLU A 23 16.11 18.07 6.55
CA GLU A 23 16.23 19.51 6.80
C GLU A 23 17.70 19.90 6.61
N GLY A 24 17.93 20.87 5.70
CA GLY A 24 19.26 21.40 5.37
C GLY A 24 19.64 21.20 3.91
N SER A 25 20.40 22.15 3.37
CA SER A 25 20.98 22.11 2.02
C SER A 25 22.49 22.35 2.12
N GLY A 26 23.26 21.69 1.24
CA GLY A 26 24.69 21.98 1.12
C GLY A 26 24.89 23.34 0.48
N ALA A 27 25.67 24.22 1.12
CA ALA A 27 26.05 25.51 0.58
C ALA A 27 27.57 25.61 0.45
N PHE A 28 28.05 26.31 -0.57
CA PHE A 28 29.47 26.68 -0.66
C PHE A 28 29.79 27.71 0.42
N ILE A 29 30.84 27.45 1.20
CA ILE A 29 31.27 28.31 2.31
C ILE A 29 32.72 28.76 2.12
N SER A 30 33.02 29.98 2.58
CA SER A 30 34.38 30.52 2.66
C SER A 30 35.18 29.87 3.81
N PRO A 31 36.52 29.87 3.75
CA PRO A 31 37.35 29.32 4.82
C PRO A 31 37.13 30.07 6.14
N GLY A 32 36.73 29.35 7.19
CA GLY A 32 36.52 29.90 8.54
C GLY A 32 35.05 30.02 8.97
N GLU A 33 34.10 29.82 8.06
CA GLU A 33 32.66 29.91 8.35
C GLU A 33 32.07 28.59 8.87
N TYR A 34 30.96 28.69 9.62
CA TYR A 34 30.27 27.54 10.19
C TYR A 34 29.65 26.66 9.09
N LYS A 35 29.84 25.34 9.20
CA LYS A 35 29.32 24.39 8.20
C LYS A 35 27.81 24.23 8.37
N PRO A 36 27.02 24.28 7.28
CA PRO A 36 25.58 24.08 7.37
C PRO A 36 25.27 22.65 7.87
N PRO A 37 24.43 22.51 8.91
CA PRO A 37 24.01 21.20 9.39
C PRO A 37 22.98 20.59 8.44
N ILE A 38 23.12 19.30 8.16
CA ILE A 38 22.14 18.49 7.44
C ILE A 38 21.68 17.40 8.40
N SER A 39 20.37 17.28 8.61
CA SER A 39 19.80 16.21 9.42
C SER A 39 18.72 15.45 8.65
N PHE A 40 18.75 14.13 8.73
CA PHE A 40 17.72 13.27 8.15
C PHE A 40 17.14 12.37 9.24
N THR A 41 15.81 12.28 9.28
CA THR A 41 15.12 11.43 10.24
C THR A 41 14.79 10.09 9.60
N VAL A 42 15.09 9.01 10.34
CA VAL A 42 14.87 7.64 9.91
C VAL A 42 13.87 6.98 10.86
N ARG A 43 12.74 6.48 10.33
CA ARG A 43 11.74 5.74 11.13
C ARG A 43 11.65 4.28 10.68
N LYS A 44 11.56 3.37 11.65
CA LYS A 44 11.30 1.96 11.42
C LYS A 44 9.79 1.76 11.32
N GLU A 45 9.32 1.19 10.22
CA GLU A 45 7.94 0.77 10.02
C GLU A 45 7.89 -0.74 9.90
N SER A 46 6.77 -1.35 10.29
CA SER A 46 6.63 -2.79 10.21
C SER A 46 5.24 -3.22 9.82
N SER A 47 5.16 -4.22 8.94
CA SER A 47 3.93 -4.86 8.52
C SER A 47 3.86 -6.30 9.02
N HIS A 48 2.64 -6.71 9.39
CA HIS A 48 2.32 -8.05 9.83
C HIS A 48 1.52 -8.77 8.74
N ALA A 49 1.91 -10.00 8.41
CA ALA A 49 1.17 -10.80 7.44
C ALA A 49 -0.23 -11.17 7.99
N LYS A 50 -1.27 -10.90 7.20
CA LYS A 50 -2.68 -11.22 7.49
C LYS A 50 -3.15 -12.37 6.59
N LYS A 51 -4.27 -13.00 6.94
CA LYS A 51 -4.83 -14.14 6.20
C LYS A 51 -6.26 -13.82 5.76
N VAL A 52 -6.57 -14.15 4.52
CA VAL A 52 -7.93 -14.14 3.95
C VAL A 52 -8.32 -15.59 3.70
N ALA A 53 -9.53 -15.98 4.08
CA ALA A 53 -10.02 -17.35 3.92
C ALA A 53 -11.49 -17.36 3.53
N VAL A 54 -11.85 -18.25 2.59
CA VAL A 54 -13.23 -18.45 2.13
C VAL A 54 -13.53 -19.95 2.22
N SER A 55 -14.74 -20.29 2.65
CA SER A 55 -15.20 -21.68 2.72
C SER A 55 -16.62 -21.79 2.18
N ALA A 56 -16.89 -22.80 1.37
CA ALA A 56 -18.23 -23.12 0.88
C ALA A 56 -18.57 -24.57 1.22
N LYS A 57 -19.85 -24.83 1.55
CA LYS A 57 -20.39 -26.18 1.78
C LYS A 57 -21.37 -26.50 0.68
N MET A 58 -21.26 -27.67 0.08
CA MET A 58 -22.12 -28.15 -1.00
C MET A 58 -22.64 -29.56 -0.67
N ALA A 59 -23.77 -29.94 -1.27
CA ALA A 59 -24.29 -31.31 -1.18
C ALA A 59 -23.48 -32.26 -2.07
N THR A 60 -23.28 -33.50 -1.60
CA THR A 60 -22.52 -34.55 -2.33
C THR A 60 -23.17 -34.90 -3.66
N GLU A 61 -24.51 -35.01 -3.66
CA GLU A 61 -25.29 -35.37 -4.85
C GLU A 61 -25.05 -34.40 -6.02
N LEU A 62 -24.94 -33.10 -5.75
CA LEU A 62 -24.71 -32.08 -6.77
C LEU A 62 -23.28 -32.11 -7.34
N LEU A 63 -22.34 -32.66 -6.58
CA LEU A 63 -20.93 -32.76 -6.98
C LEU A 63 -20.68 -34.00 -7.84
N GLU A 64 -21.47 -35.06 -7.64
CA GLU A 64 -21.38 -36.32 -8.38
C GLU A 64 -22.27 -36.35 -9.63
N ASP A 65 -23.43 -35.68 -9.60
CA ASP A 65 -24.43 -35.75 -10.68
C ASP A 65 -24.18 -34.70 -11.80
N ILE A 66 -23.42 -33.65 -11.52
CA ILE A 66 -23.14 -32.57 -12.48
C ILE A 66 -21.66 -32.54 -12.84
N ASP A 67 -21.35 -33.01 -14.05
CA ASP A 67 -19.99 -32.94 -14.61
C ASP A 67 -19.50 -31.49 -14.66
N GLY A 68 -18.34 -31.24 -14.04
CA GLY A 68 -17.71 -29.92 -14.02
C GLY A 68 -18.20 -28.95 -12.95
N PHE A 69 -19.20 -29.33 -12.13
CA PHE A 69 -19.67 -28.48 -11.03
C PHE A 69 -18.56 -28.17 -10.01
N ALA A 70 -17.70 -29.15 -9.70
CA ALA A 70 -16.54 -28.93 -8.84
C ALA A 70 -15.58 -27.85 -9.37
N SER A 71 -15.31 -27.83 -10.69
CA SER A 71 -14.42 -26.84 -11.30
C SER A 71 -15.02 -25.44 -11.30
N TRP A 72 -16.35 -25.34 -11.50
CA TRP A 72 -17.05 -24.08 -11.38
C TRP A 72 -16.99 -23.53 -9.95
N VAL A 73 -17.26 -24.37 -8.94
CA VAL A 73 -17.17 -23.98 -7.52
C VAL A 73 -15.76 -23.52 -7.15
N GLU A 74 -14.72 -24.22 -7.62
CA GLU A 74 -13.33 -23.79 -7.39
C GLU A 74 -13.03 -22.42 -7.99
N THR A 75 -13.55 -22.15 -9.20
CA THR A 75 -13.36 -20.86 -9.88
C THR A 75 -14.07 -19.74 -9.13
N GLU A 76 -15.30 -20.00 -8.67
CA GLU A 76 -16.08 -19.02 -7.92
C GLU A 76 -15.45 -18.70 -6.57
N ILE A 77 -14.98 -19.71 -5.82
CA ILE A 77 -14.30 -19.50 -4.53
C ILE A 77 -13.02 -18.67 -4.72
N ARG A 78 -12.26 -18.91 -5.80
CA ARG A 78 -11.08 -18.10 -6.12
C ARG A 78 -11.47 -16.66 -6.45
N TYR A 79 -12.50 -16.47 -7.26
CA TYR A 79 -12.98 -15.14 -7.61
C TYR A 79 -13.39 -14.32 -6.37
N GLN A 80 -14.14 -14.92 -5.45
CA GLN A 80 -14.54 -14.26 -4.21
C GLN A 80 -13.34 -13.92 -3.31
N LEU A 81 -12.33 -14.80 -3.25
CA LEU A 81 -11.09 -14.53 -2.52
C LEU A 81 -10.33 -13.35 -3.13
N ASP A 82 -10.25 -13.26 -4.46
CA ASP A 82 -9.53 -12.19 -5.15
C ASP A 82 -10.26 -10.84 -5.01
N LEU A 83 -11.59 -10.82 -5.05
CA LEU A 83 -12.39 -9.62 -4.81
C LEU A 83 -12.12 -9.05 -3.40
N GLU A 84 -12.22 -9.89 -2.37
CA GLU A 84 -12.00 -9.46 -1.00
C GLU A 84 -10.54 -9.02 -0.78
N THR A 85 -9.60 -9.71 -1.41
CA THR A 85 -8.18 -9.33 -1.37
C THR A 85 -7.98 -7.94 -1.98
N ASN A 86 -8.57 -7.66 -3.14
CA ASN A 86 -8.45 -6.36 -3.81
C ASN A 86 -9.10 -5.24 -2.99
N ASP A 87 -10.30 -5.46 -2.43
CA ASP A 87 -10.96 -4.48 -1.58
C ASP A 87 -10.11 -4.13 -0.35
N LYS A 88 -9.60 -5.15 0.35
CA LYS A 88 -8.81 -4.95 1.56
C LYS A 88 -7.45 -4.33 1.30
N LEU A 89 -6.85 -4.56 0.12
CA LEU A 89 -5.62 -3.85 -0.29
C LEU A 89 -5.88 -2.36 -0.60
N MET A 90 -7.07 -2.00 -1.06
CA MET A 90 -7.40 -0.62 -1.42
C MET A 90 -7.92 0.21 -0.23
N ASN A 91 -8.96 -0.29 0.45
CA ASN A 91 -9.83 0.55 1.31
C ASN A 91 -9.68 0.29 2.81
N SER A 92 -9.03 -0.81 3.20
CA SER A 92 -9.07 -1.28 4.58
C SER A 92 -8.40 -0.33 5.58
N VAL A 93 -9.07 -0.09 6.71
CA VAL A 93 -8.46 0.53 7.89
C VAL A 93 -7.71 -0.57 8.66
N GLY A 94 -6.40 -0.42 8.79
CA GLY A 94 -5.53 -1.45 9.37
C GLY A 94 -5.95 -1.80 10.80
N ASP A 95 -6.19 -3.08 11.05
CA ASP A 95 -6.60 -3.60 12.37
C ASP A 95 -5.90 -4.94 12.69
N THR A 96 -6.34 -5.61 13.76
CA THR A 96 -5.88 -6.94 14.17
C THR A 96 -6.08 -7.98 13.07
N GLU A 97 -7.15 -7.88 12.30
CA GLU A 97 -7.53 -8.87 11.29
C GLU A 97 -7.21 -8.40 9.85
N ASN A 98 -7.43 -7.12 9.57
CA ASN A 98 -7.29 -6.58 8.23
C ASN A 98 -5.95 -5.87 7.99
N PRO A 99 -5.38 -5.94 6.76
CA PRO A 99 -4.23 -5.14 6.40
C PRO A 99 -4.58 -3.65 6.30
N THR A 100 -3.57 -2.78 6.40
CA THR A 100 -3.74 -1.35 6.09
C THR A 100 -3.79 -1.17 4.58
N GLY A 101 -4.87 -0.59 4.07
CA GLY A 101 -5.07 -0.33 2.65
C GLY A 101 -4.27 0.87 2.14
N LEU A 102 -4.11 0.94 0.82
CA LEU A 102 -3.33 1.98 0.15
C LEU A 102 -3.87 3.39 0.41
N GLN A 103 -5.19 3.58 0.45
CA GLN A 103 -5.80 4.89 0.70
C GLN A 103 -5.48 5.48 2.09
N GLN A 104 -5.21 4.61 3.07
CA GLN A 104 -4.83 5.04 4.42
C GLN A 104 -3.34 5.40 4.52
N LEU A 105 -2.53 4.91 3.58
CA LEU A 105 -1.10 5.20 3.50
C LEU A 105 -0.80 6.39 2.58
N SER A 106 -1.68 6.69 1.63
CA SER A 106 -1.55 7.84 0.75
C SER A 106 -1.73 9.15 1.50
N THR A 107 -0.91 10.14 1.16
CA THR A 107 -1.16 11.53 1.55
C THR A 107 -2.39 12.04 0.80
N ALA A 108 -3.27 12.77 1.50
CA ALA A 108 -4.37 13.43 0.84
C ALA A 108 -3.83 14.50 -0.11
N TYR A 109 -4.44 14.60 -1.29
CA TYR A 109 -4.17 15.67 -2.24
C TYR A 109 -4.45 17.03 -1.58
N ASP A 110 -3.47 17.95 -1.61
CA ASP A 110 -3.64 19.32 -1.13
C ASP A 110 -4.04 20.25 -2.29
N PRO A 111 -5.29 20.76 -2.32
CA PRO A 111 -5.73 21.65 -3.39
C PRO A 111 -5.13 23.07 -3.30
N LEU A 112 -4.43 23.44 -2.22
CA LEU A 112 -4.04 24.83 -1.97
C LEU A 112 -2.93 25.39 -2.88
N THR A 113 -2.13 24.56 -3.55
CA THR A 113 -0.92 25.03 -4.27
C THR A 113 -0.99 24.93 -5.79
N GLY A 114 -2.02 24.30 -6.39
CA GLY A 114 -1.88 23.82 -7.77
C GLY A 114 -3.02 24.01 -8.77
N VAL A 115 -4.29 24.25 -8.38
CA VAL A 115 -5.42 24.23 -9.33
C VAL A 115 -6.27 25.49 -9.23
N ALA A 116 -5.74 26.60 -9.76
CA ALA A 116 -6.54 27.78 -10.08
C ALA A 116 -6.91 27.73 -11.57
N THR A 117 -7.97 27.00 -11.91
CA THR A 117 -8.60 27.04 -13.24
C THR A 117 -10.10 27.31 -13.08
N ASP A 118 -10.68 28.08 -14.00
CA ASP A 118 -12.06 28.58 -13.87
C ASP A 118 -13.14 27.50 -14.09
N ASN A 119 -12.78 26.34 -14.65
CA ASN A 119 -13.68 25.18 -14.78
C ASN A 119 -12.90 23.85 -14.77
N PRO A 120 -12.50 23.33 -13.60
CA PRO A 120 -11.67 22.15 -13.51
C PRO A 120 -12.43 20.90 -13.98
N ASN A 121 -11.81 20.11 -14.85
CA ASN A 121 -12.29 18.78 -15.23
C ASN A 121 -11.48 17.67 -14.52
N VAL A 122 -11.91 16.41 -14.69
CA VAL A 122 -11.24 15.25 -14.04
C VAL A 122 -9.79 15.08 -14.53
N TRP A 123 -9.49 15.44 -15.77
CA TRP A 123 -8.12 15.38 -16.31
C TRP A 123 -7.20 16.42 -15.68
N ASP A 124 -7.70 17.63 -15.45
CA ASP A 124 -6.93 18.69 -14.78
C ASP A 124 -6.60 18.29 -13.34
N ALA A 125 -7.55 17.66 -12.65
CA ALA A 125 -7.33 17.12 -11.31
C ALA A 125 -6.25 16.02 -11.29
N MET A 126 -6.28 15.08 -12.26
CA MET A 126 -5.27 14.02 -12.38
C MET A 126 -3.87 14.57 -12.68
N ILE A 127 -3.76 15.60 -13.52
CA ILE A 127 -2.47 16.23 -13.83
C ILE A 127 -1.91 16.97 -12.62
N ALA A 128 -2.77 17.61 -11.83
CA ALA A 128 -2.37 18.31 -10.63
C ALA A 128 -1.88 17.36 -9.54
N ASP A 129 -2.57 16.23 -9.34
CA ASP A 129 -2.16 15.17 -8.41
C ASP A 129 -0.77 14.62 -8.74
N TYR A 130 -0.50 14.34 -10.03
CA TYR A 130 0.83 13.90 -10.47
C TYR A 130 1.94 14.91 -10.16
N ARG A 131 1.65 16.21 -10.23
CA ARG A 131 2.64 17.27 -9.96
C ARG A 131 2.93 17.42 -8.47
N ASP A 132 1.91 17.27 -7.63
CA ASP A 132 2.06 17.31 -6.16
C ASP A 132 2.95 16.16 -5.65
N ALA A 133 2.84 14.98 -6.27
CA ALA A 133 3.68 13.83 -5.93
C ALA A 133 5.18 13.98 -6.27
N GLN A 134 5.59 15.00 -7.03
CA GLN A 134 6.99 15.21 -7.45
C GLN A 134 7.76 16.26 -6.63
N THR A 135 7.09 16.95 -5.69
CA THR A 135 7.72 17.91 -4.77
C THR A 135 8.04 17.29 -3.42
#